data_AF-A0A317PK46-F1
#
_entry.id   AF-A0A317PK46-F1
#
_cell.length_a   1.000
_cell.length_b   1.000
_cell.length_c   1.000
_cell.angle_alpha   90.00
_cell.angle_beta   90.00
_cell.angle_gamma   90.00
#
_symmetry.space_group_name_H-M   'P 1'
#
loop_
_entity.id
_entity.type
_entity.pdbx_description
1 polymer ?
#
loop_
_entity_poly.entity_id
_entity_poly.type
_entity_poly.pdbx_seq_one_letter_code
_entity_poly.pdbx_strand_id
1 'polypeptide(L)'
;MNSPARQYLQQFMHDLGQDYKAWRGLNALLLRQRQAILARNSEELETINQQIFGLYHKLSSTGSTRHQLLSALGVSTNNQGVQRLIRHLPAAWQESVGALWQQVEAQAREAQTANQYNGTLLNMQYDIVQSILNASEPENWLYQHR
;
A
#
# COMPACT_ATOMS: atom_id res chain seq x y z
N MET A 1 30.77 -8.16 21.94
CA MET A 1 29.54 -8.82 22.45
C MET A 1 28.48 -8.82 21.35
N ASN A 2 28.20 -9.98 20.75
CA ASN A 2 27.06 -10.21 19.85
C ASN A 2 25.86 -10.61 20.72
N SER A 3 24.97 -9.67 21.03
CA SER A 3 23.72 -9.96 21.75
C SER A 3 22.59 -10.23 20.75
N PRO A 4 21.72 -11.24 20.96
CA PRO A 4 20.55 -11.52 20.12
C PRO A 4 19.69 -10.30 19.86
N ALA A 5 19.56 -9.40 20.85
CA ALA A 5 18.82 -8.15 20.73
C ALA A 5 19.35 -7.23 19.61
N ARG A 6 20.68 -7.20 19.40
CA ARG A 6 21.29 -6.39 18.33
C ARG A 6 20.96 -6.95 16.95
N GLN A 7 20.92 -8.28 16.82
CA GLN A 7 20.54 -8.94 15.56
C GLN A 7 19.07 -8.70 15.23
N TYR A 8 18.17 -8.80 16.22
CA TYR A 8 16.75 -8.47 16.03
C TYR A 8 16.56 -7.00 15.63
N LEU A 9 17.30 -6.07 16.24
CA LEU A 9 17.23 -4.66 15.87
C LEU A 9 17.72 -4.43 14.43
N GLN A 10 18.82 -5.06 14.03
CA GLN A 10 19.34 -4.97 12.66
C GLN A 10 18.35 -5.53 11.63
N GLN A 11 17.72 -6.67 11.94
CA GLN A 11 16.68 -7.25 11.08
C GLN A 11 15.47 -6.32 10.98
N PHE A 12 15.00 -5.78 12.11
CA PHE A 12 13.88 -4.85 12.13
C PHE A 12 14.16 -3.60 11.28
N MET A 13 15.36 -3.01 11.41
CA MET A 13 15.77 -1.86 10.59
C MET A 13 15.86 -2.21 9.11
N HIS A 14 16.37 -3.39 8.79
CA HIS A 14 16.41 -3.89 7.42
C HIS A 14 14.99 -4.00 6.83
N ASP A 15 14.08 -4.64 7.56
CA ASP A 15 12.69 -4.84 7.14
C ASP A 15 11.96 -3.50 6.95
N LEU A 16 12.15 -2.54 7.87
CA LEU A 16 11.61 -1.18 7.70
C LEU A 16 12.17 -0.48 6.46
N GLY A 17 13.46 -0.66 6.15
CA GLY A 17 14.05 -0.14 4.94
C GLY A 17 13.48 -0.78 3.67
N GLN A 18 13.15 -2.07 3.70
CA GLN A 18 12.48 -2.75 2.59
C GLN A 18 11.05 -2.27 2.42
N ASP A 19 10.32 -2.09 3.52
CA ASP A 19 8.96 -1.55 3.52
C ASP A 19 8.93 -0.15 2.93
N TYR A 20 9.83 0.73 3.38
CA TYR A 20 9.92 2.09 2.86
C TYR A 20 10.11 2.10 1.34
N LYS A 21 11.04 1.29 0.82
CA LYS A 21 11.27 1.15 -0.62
C LYS A 21 10.05 0.61 -1.36
N ALA A 22 9.40 -0.41 -0.80
CA ALA A 22 8.22 -1.03 -1.42
C ALA A 22 7.04 -0.06 -1.46
N TRP A 23 6.75 0.66 -0.37
CA TRP A 23 5.70 1.66 -0.34
C TRP A 23 5.97 2.83 -1.29
N ARG A 24 7.22 3.32 -1.35
CA ARG A 24 7.59 4.38 -2.30
C ARG A 24 7.38 3.93 -3.75
N GLY A 25 7.76 2.69 -4.07
CA GLY A 25 7.49 2.08 -5.37
C GLY A 25 5.99 1.99 -5.65
N LEU A 26 5.20 1.57 -4.67
CA LEU A 26 3.75 1.46 -4.81
C LEU A 26 3.10 2.84 -5.04
N ASN A 27 3.51 3.87 -4.31
CA ASN A 27 3.03 5.24 -4.54
C ASN A 27 3.32 5.73 -5.96
N ALA A 28 4.53 5.49 -6.48
CA ALA A 28 4.87 5.82 -7.85
C ALA A 28 4.00 5.07 -8.87
N LEU A 29 3.76 3.78 -8.66
CA LEU A 29 2.89 2.98 -9.52
C LEU A 29 1.44 3.44 -9.45
N LEU A 30 0.91 3.78 -8.28
CA LEU A 30 -0.46 4.30 -8.14
C LEU A 30 -0.64 5.64 -8.84
N LEU A 31 0.36 6.53 -8.79
CA LEU A 31 0.33 7.78 -9.56
C LEU A 31 0.35 7.52 -11.07
N ARG A 32 1.18 6.58 -11.52
CA ARG A 32 1.23 6.19 -12.94
C ARG A 32 -0.07 5.52 -13.39
N GLN A 33 -0.64 4.65 -12.55
CA GLN A 33 -1.94 4.00 -12.78
C GLN A 33 -3.02 5.06 -13.01
N ARG A 34 -3.03 6.13 -12.20
CA ARG A 34 -3.97 7.24 -12.38
C ARG A 34 -3.88 7.85 -13.78
N GLN A 35 -2.66 8.09 -14.27
CA GLN A 35 -2.44 8.64 -15.61
C GLN A 35 -2.96 7.69 -16.68
N ALA A 36 -2.67 6.39 -16.55
CA ALA A 36 -3.15 5.36 -17.47
C ALA A 36 -4.68 5.22 -17.45
N ILE A 37 -5.33 5.34 -16.28
CA ILE A 37 -6.80 5.38 -16.17
C ILE A 37 -7.34 6.58 -16.95
N LEU A 38 -6.82 7.79 -16.72
CA LEU A 38 -7.27 9.00 -17.42
C LEU A 38 -7.09 8.89 -18.94
N ALA A 39 -5.98 8.30 -19.38
CA ALA A 39 -5.68 8.06 -20.79
C ALA A 39 -6.44 6.85 -21.39
N ARG A 40 -7.18 6.08 -20.57
CA ARG A 40 -7.83 4.81 -20.96
C ARG A 40 -6.85 3.80 -21.58
N ASN A 41 -5.60 3.82 -21.12
CA ASN A 41 -4.54 2.96 -21.62
C ASN A 41 -4.58 1.58 -20.94
N SER A 42 -5.37 0.65 -21.47
CA SER A 42 -5.59 -0.67 -20.87
C SER A 42 -4.33 -1.54 -20.79
N GLU A 43 -3.45 -1.46 -21.79
CA GLU A 43 -2.19 -2.23 -21.82
C GLU A 43 -1.23 -1.78 -20.71
N GLU A 44 -1.10 -0.47 -20.53
CA GLU A 44 -0.30 0.08 -19.43
C GLU A 44 -0.93 -0.24 -18.07
N LEU A 45 -2.26 -0.22 -17.95
CA LEU A 45 -2.94 -0.61 -16.72
C LEU A 45 -2.68 -2.06 -16.35
N GLU A 46 -2.69 -2.98 -17.30
CA GLU A 46 -2.37 -4.39 -17.05
C GLU A 46 -0.94 -4.54 -16.50
N THR A 47 0.02 -3.89 -17.17
CA THR A 47 1.43 -3.89 -16.73
C THR A 47 1.59 -3.32 -15.32
N ILE A 48 0.97 -2.17 -15.03
CA ILE A 48 1.05 -1.52 -13.72
C ILE A 48 0.39 -2.38 -12.64
N ASN A 49 -0.76 -2.99 -12.92
CA ASN A 49 -1.47 -3.84 -11.96
C ASN A 49 -0.62 -5.05 -11.56
N GLN A 50 0.05 -5.71 -12.51
CA GLN A 50 0.96 -6.83 -12.22
C GLN A 50 2.11 -6.39 -11.28
N GLN A 51 2.69 -5.21 -11.52
CA GLN A 51 3.74 -4.66 -10.67
C GLN A 51 3.24 -4.32 -9.26
N ILE A 52 2.03 -3.74 -9.16
CA ILE A 52 1.36 -3.46 -7.89
C ILE A 52 1.13 -4.74 -7.09
N PHE A 53 0.63 -5.81 -7.72
CA PHE A 53 0.45 -7.11 -7.06
C PHE A 53 1.76 -7.65 -6.48
N GLY A 54 2.86 -7.57 -7.25
CA GLY A 54 4.19 -7.95 -6.76
C GLY A 54 4.62 -7.17 -5.51
N LEU A 55 4.36 -5.86 -5.46
CA LEU A 55 4.66 -5.04 -4.29
C LEU A 55 3.76 -5.36 -3.09
N TYR A 56 2.48 -5.66 -3.29
CA TYR A 56 1.60 -6.10 -2.22
C TYR A 56 2.07 -7.41 -1.59
N HIS A 57 2.51 -8.38 -2.41
CA HIS A 57 3.10 -9.62 -1.89
C HIS A 57 4.34 -9.35 -1.04
N LYS A 58 5.22 -8.44 -1.50
CA LYS A 58 6.41 -8.05 -0.74
C LYS A 58 6.05 -7.41 0.60
N LEU A 59 5.15 -6.43 0.60
CA LEU A 59 4.68 -5.73 1.79
C LEU A 59 3.97 -6.66 2.79
N SER A 60 3.20 -7.63 2.29
CA SER A 60 2.58 -8.65 3.13
C SER A 60 3.60 -9.57 3.80
N SER A 61 4.64 -9.96 3.06
CA SER A 61 5.71 -10.83 3.56
C SER A 61 6.54 -10.13 4.64
N THR A 62 7.05 -8.93 4.36
CA THR A 62 7.81 -8.13 5.33
C THR A 62 6.97 -7.71 6.53
N GLY A 63 5.69 -7.40 6.31
CA GLY A 63 4.73 -7.16 7.40
C GLY A 63 4.59 -8.35 8.33
N SER A 64 4.53 -9.57 7.79
CA SER A 64 4.45 -10.82 8.56
C SER A 64 5.73 -11.08 9.37
N THR A 65 6.90 -10.90 8.75
CA THR A 65 8.20 -11.01 9.44
C THR A 65 8.30 -10.01 10.60
N ARG A 66 7.89 -8.75 10.40
CA ARG A 66 7.85 -7.75 11.47
C ARG A 66 6.91 -8.14 12.59
N HIS A 67 5.74 -8.70 12.28
CA HIS A 67 4.80 -9.19 13.30
C HIS A 67 5.42 -10.31 14.15
N GLN A 68 6.06 -11.28 13.52
CA GLN A 68 6.75 -12.37 14.22
C GLN A 68 7.87 -11.84 15.12
N LEU A 69 8.66 -10.89 14.62
CA LEU A 69 9.74 -10.26 15.40
C LEU A 69 9.20 -9.51 16.62
N LEU A 70 8.17 -8.67 16.45
CA LEU A 70 7.56 -7.94 17.57
C LEU A 70 6.96 -8.90 18.60
N SER A 71 6.30 -9.96 18.14
CA SER A 71 5.74 -11.00 19.01
C SER A 71 6.84 -11.73 19.79
N ALA A 72 7.96 -12.08 19.16
CA ALA A 72 9.10 -12.72 19.81
C ALA A 72 9.77 -11.83 20.88
N LEU A 73 9.67 -10.51 20.73
CA LEU A 73 10.12 -9.52 21.70
C LEU A 73 9.09 -9.21 22.80
N GLY A 74 7.91 -9.85 22.78
CA GLY A 74 6.83 -9.58 23.74
C GLY A 74 6.19 -8.20 23.56
N VAL A 75 6.34 -7.59 22.38
CA VAL A 75 5.81 -6.26 22.04
C VAL A 75 4.53 -6.44 21.23
N SER A 76 3.55 -5.55 21.41
CA SER A 76 2.34 -5.57 20.58
C SER A 76 2.69 -5.36 19.10
N THR A 77 2.01 -6.06 18.20
CA THR A 77 2.31 -6.00 16.75
C THR A 77 1.71 -4.79 16.03
N ASN A 78 1.16 -3.84 16.78
CA ASN A 78 0.53 -2.62 16.28
C ASN A 78 1.47 -1.42 16.37
N ASN A 79 1.03 -0.27 15.85
CA ASN A 79 1.80 0.99 15.88
C ASN A 79 2.27 1.35 17.30
N GLN A 80 1.40 1.21 18.30
CA GLN A 80 1.76 1.47 19.70
C GLN A 80 2.91 0.59 20.20
N GLY A 81 2.97 -0.66 19.74
CA GLY A 81 4.06 -1.57 20.08
C GLY A 81 5.36 -1.17 19.41
N VAL A 82 5.34 -0.83 18.12
CA VAL A 82 6.52 -0.31 17.43
C VAL A 82 7.05 0.96 18.09
N GLN A 83 6.17 1.91 18.46
CA GLN A 83 6.58 3.11 19.19
C GLN A 83 7.13 2.82 20.59
N ARG A 84 6.64 1.77 21.27
CA ARG A 84 7.22 1.31 22.54
C ARG A 84 8.61 0.72 22.32
N LEU A 85 8.77 -0.15 21.32
CA LEU A 85 10.07 -0.71 20.95
C LEU A 85 11.09 0.41 20.69
N ILE A 86 10.73 1.41 19.87
CA ILE A 86 11.59 2.55 19.52
C ILE A 86 12.01 3.33 20.77
N ARG A 87 11.10 3.58 21.71
CA ARG A 87 11.39 4.28 22.98
C ARG A 87 12.35 3.52 23.91
N HIS A 88 12.47 2.20 23.73
CA HIS A 88 13.40 1.36 24.49
C HIS A 88 14.74 1.16 23.78
N LEU A 89 14.94 1.73 22.58
CA LEU A 89 16.23 1.68 21.89
C LEU A 89 17.24 2.64 22.55
N PRO A 90 18.56 2.36 22.43
CA PRO A 90 19.57 3.33 22.80
C PRO A 90 19.39 4.63 22.00
N ALA A 91 19.71 5.78 22.62
CA ALA A 91 19.52 7.11 22.02
C ALA A 91 20.10 7.25 20.60
N ALA A 92 21.24 6.60 20.33
CA ALA A 92 21.88 6.59 19.01
C ALA A 92 21.01 6.03 17.87
N TRP A 93 20.03 5.17 18.18
CA TRP A 93 19.15 4.51 17.20
C TRP A 93 17.71 5.01 17.28
N GLN A 94 17.30 5.61 18.40
CA GLN A 94 15.92 6.01 18.64
C GLN A 94 15.43 7.01 17.59
N GLU A 95 16.23 8.03 17.27
CA GLU A 95 15.87 9.05 16.29
C GLU A 95 15.78 8.48 14.87
N SER A 96 16.81 7.76 14.42
CA SER A 96 16.88 7.23 13.05
C SER A 96 15.81 6.17 12.78
N VAL A 97 15.56 5.26 13.72
CA VAL A 97 14.50 4.25 13.60
C VAL A 97 13.12 4.89 13.73
N GLY A 98 12.96 5.89 14.61
CA GLY A 98 11.74 6.68 14.73
C GLY A 98 11.36 7.39 13.44
N ALA A 99 12.32 8.08 12.82
CA ALA A 99 12.12 8.78 11.55
C ALA A 99 11.75 7.80 10.42
N LEU A 100 12.46 6.67 10.31
CA LEU A 100 12.17 5.66 9.30
C LEU A 100 10.77 5.07 9.46
N TRP A 101 10.35 4.77 10.70
CA TRP A 101 8.99 4.29 10.96
C TRP A 101 7.93 5.31 10.54
N GLN A 102 8.11 6.58 10.91
CA GLN A 102 7.18 7.65 10.51
C GLN A 102 7.09 7.79 8.99
N GLN A 103 8.21 7.64 8.27
CA GLN A 103 8.23 7.65 6.81
C GLN A 103 7.48 6.46 6.21
N VAL A 104 7.65 5.26 6.75
CA VAL A 104 6.89 4.06 6.33
C VAL A 104 5.39 4.28 6.52
N GLU A 105 4.98 4.80 7.69
CA GLU A 105 3.58 5.08 7.97
C GLU A 105 2.99 6.14 7.04
N ALA A 106 3.75 7.21 6.74
CA ALA A 106 3.34 8.25 5.81
C ALA A 106 3.14 7.68 4.40
N GLN A 107 4.10 6.90 3.91
CA GLN A 107 4.03 6.27 2.59
C GLN A 107 2.85 5.29 2.48
N ALA A 108 2.55 4.53 3.54
CA ALA A 108 1.39 3.64 3.57
C ALA A 108 0.05 4.41 3.47
N ARG A 109 -0.08 5.53 4.20
CA ARG A 109 -1.27 6.40 4.13
C ARG A 109 -1.43 7.07 2.77
N GLU A 110 -0.33 7.52 2.17
CA GLU A 110 -0.32 8.05 0.80
C GLU A 110 -0.82 6.99 -0.19
N ALA A 111 -0.33 5.75 -0.07
CA ALA A 111 -0.72 4.66 -0.97
C ALA A 111 -2.20 4.32 -0.84
N GLN A 112 -2.73 4.28 0.40
CA GLN A 112 -4.15 4.07 0.63
C GLN A 112 -4.99 5.16 -0.04
N THR A 113 -4.62 6.43 0.13
CA THR A 113 -5.32 7.58 -0.45
C THR A 113 -5.26 7.56 -1.98
N ALA A 114 -4.07 7.30 -2.54
CA ALA A 114 -3.88 7.22 -3.99
C ALA A 114 -4.68 6.06 -4.62
N ASN A 115 -4.69 4.89 -3.97
CA ASN A 115 -5.43 3.74 -4.44
C ASN A 115 -6.96 3.96 -4.37
N GLN A 116 -7.46 4.58 -3.30
CA GLN A 116 -8.87 4.96 -3.19
C GLN A 116 -9.29 5.90 -4.33
N TYR A 117 -8.47 6.93 -4.60
CA TYR A 117 -8.74 7.86 -5.70
C TYR A 117 -8.79 7.15 -7.06
N ASN A 118 -7.83 6.25 -7.32
CA ASN A 118 -7.80 5.48 -8.57
C ASN A 118 -9.05 4.58 -8.70
N GLY A 119 -9.50 3.96 -7.62
CA GLY A 119 -10.74 3.20 -7.57
C GLY A 119 -11.98 4.05 -7.87
N THR A 120 -12.08 5.24 -7.29
CA THR A 120 -13.16 6.19 -7.61
C THR A 120 -13.15 6.56 -9.09
N LEU A 121 -11.98 6.82 -9.68
CA LEU A 121 -11.87 7.17 -11.09
C LEU A 121 -12.29 6.03 -12.03
N LEU A 122 -11.91 4.79 -11.71
CA LEU A 122 -12.35 3.61 -12.46
C LEU A 122 -13.87 3.43 -12.40
N ASN A 123 -14.46 3.58 -11.21
CA ASN A 123 -15.92 3.49 -11.06
C ASN A 123 -16.65 4.56 -11.88
N MET A 124 -16.16 5.81 -11.86
CA MET A 124 -16.73 6.87 -12.69
C MET A 124 -16.67 6.55 -14.19
N GLN A 125 -15.57 5.95 -14.68
CA GLN A 125 -15.49 5.53 -16.08
C GLN A 125 -16.45 4.38 -16.40
N TYR A 126 -16.58 3.42 -15.49
CA TYR A 126 -17.51 2.32 -15.62
C TYR A 126 -18.96 2.82 -15.71
N ASP A 127 -19.37 3.72 -14.82
CA ASP A 127 -20.72 4.30 -14.79
C ASP A 127 -21.05 5.03 -16.10
N ILE A 128 -20.09 5.79 -16.65
CA ILE A 128 -20.25 6.46 -17.96
C ILE A 128 -20.49 5.42 -19.06
N VAL A 129 -19.67 4.37 -19.12
CA VAL A 129 -19.82 3.33 -20.16
C VAL A 129 -21.16 2.62 -20.02
N GLN A 130 -21.57 2.24 -18.80
CA GLN A 130 -22.87 1.62 -18.55
C GLN A 130 -24.03 2.54 -18.96
N SER A 131 -23.95 3.84 -18.65
CA SER A 131 -25.01 4.79 -19.03
C SER A 131 -25.18 4.91 -20.54
N ILE A 132 -24.10 4.86 -21.31
CA ILE A 132 -24.13 4.90 -22.78
C ILE A 132 -24.73 3.61 -23.33
N LEU A 133 -24.27 2.45 -22.83
CA LEU A 133 -24.77 1.15 -23.27
C LEU A 133 -26.29 1.01 -23.01
N ASN A 134 -26.74 1.37 -21.80
CA ASN A 134 -28.16 1.32 -21.42
C ASN A 134 -29.02 2.34 -22.18
N ALA A 135 -28.47 3.50 -22.54
CA ALA A 135 -29.17 4.49 -23.37
C ALA A 135 -29.29 4.06 -24.84
N SER A 136 -28.41 3.16 -25.30
CA SER A 136 -28.39 2.66 -26.68
C SER A 136 -29.25 1.41 -26.91
N GLU A 137 -29.90 0.86 -25.88
CA GLU A 137 -30.87 -0.24 -26.01
C GLU A 137 -32.27 0.33 -26.36
N PRO A 138 -32.74 0.23 -27.62
CA PRO A 138 -34.00 0.84 -28.04
C PRO A 138 -35.23 0.09 -27.51
N GLU A 139 -35.06 -1.12 -26.97
CA GLU A 139 -36.16 -2.03 -26.64
C GLU A 139 -36.89 -1.68 -25.34
N ASN A 140 -36.31 -0.87 -24.45
CA ASN A 140 -36.97 -0.51 -23.18
C ASN A 140 -38.14 0.47 -23.34
N TRP A 141 -38.29 1.15 -24.47
CA TRP A 141 -39.44 2.04 -24.71
C TRP A 141 -40.70 1.28 -25.17
N LEU A 142 -40.53 0.09 -25.75
CA LEU A 142 -41.64 -0.69 -26.31
C LEU A 142 -42.42 -1.49 -25.26
N TYR A 143 -41.84 -1.76 -24.08
CA TYR A 143 -42.49 -2.55 -23.02
C TYR A 143 -43.10 -1.70 -21.89
N GLN A 144 -43.02 -0.37 -21.94
CA GLN A 144 -43.58 0.53 -20.92
C GLN A 144 -45.02 1.00 -21.19
N HIS A 145 -45.66 0.56 -22.28
CA HIS A 145 -47.03 0.93 -22.66
C HIS A 145 -47.98 -0.27 -22.82
N ARG A 146 -48.05 -1.18 -21.84
CA ARG A 146 -49.13 -2.16 -21.74
C ARG A 146 -49.74 -2.17 -20.34
#